data_AF-A0A259JVU9-F1
#
_entry.id   AF-A0A259JVU9-F1
#
_cell.length_a   1.000
_cell.length_b   1.000
_cell.length_c   1.000
_cell.angle_alpha   90.00
_cell.angle_beta   90.00
_cell.angle_gamma   90.00
#
_symmetry.space_group_name_H-M   'P 1'
#
loop_
_entity.id
_entity.type
_entity.pdbx_description
1 polymer ?
#
loop_
_entity_poly.entity_id
_entity_poly.type
_entity_poly.pdbx_seq_one_letter_code
_entity_poly.pdbx_strand_id
1 'polypeptide(L)'
;MTALGQKILHRAMPLAGLVERYPRVASCVFGLLAATGFPPLALWPVALLAMAGFSWLVFSAPGWKEAGKRGWLFGVAHFTLANNWIAQAFTYQESMPTELGWFAVPLLALYLAVYPALAAIGARLIVRNGGFAPLILALAGSWSIAEWLRGWVFTGFAWDPLGLVLLGGFERPGIALMLPWMGTYALSGFVILLAGCLLWLFRSGRVLPSAGLAGLIAMAMY
;
A
#
# COMPACT_ATOMS: atom_id res chain seq x y z
N MET A 1 -29.68 0.73 -0.31
CA MET A 1 -28.61 1.05 -1.28
C MET A 1 -29.21 2.02 -2.31
N THR A 2 -28.58 3.14 -2.64
CA THR A 2 -29.18 4.14 -3.56
C THR A 2 -29.11 3.66 -5.01
N ALA A 3 -30.05 4.10 -5.87
CA ALA A 3 -30.08 3.74 -7.28
C ALA A 3 -28.79 4.16 -8.03
N LEU A 4 -28.20 5.30 -7.64
CA LEU A 4 -26.89 5.74 -8.14
C LEU A 4 -25.77 4.77 -7.72
N GLY A 5 -25.76 4.33 -6.45
CA GLY A 5 -24.77 3.38 -5.95
C GLY A 5 -24.82 2.03 -6.66
N GLN A 6 -26.02 1.53 -6.96
CA GLN A 6 -26.19 0.30 -7.76
C GLN A 6 -25.63 0.42 -9.18
N LYS A 7 -25.93 1.53 -9.88
CA LYS A 7 -25.41 1.77 -11.24
C LYS A 7 -23.88 1.84 -11.27
N ILE A 8 -23.27 2.54 -10.31
CA ILE A 8 -21.80 2.68 -10.22
C ILE A 8 -21.15 1.32 -9.92
N LEU A 9 -21.68 0.58 -8.94
CA LEU A 9 -21.14 -0.74 -8.60
C LEU A 9 -21.22 -1.71 -9.78
N HIS A 10 -22.33 -1.70 -10.52
CA HIS A 10 -22.48 -2.57 -11.68
C HIS A 10 -21.42 -2.29 -12.77
N ARG A 11 -21.08 -1.01 -12.99
CA ARG A 11 -20.00 -0.62 -13.92
C ARG A 11 -18.60 -1.03 -13.44
N ALA A 12 -18.39 -1.13 -12.13
CA ALA A 12 -17.10 -1.53 -11.56
C ALA A 12 -16.88 -3.06 -11.56
N MET A 13 -17.94 -3.87 -11.71
CA MET A 13 -17.87 -5.33 -11.67
C MET A 13 -16.86 -5.97 -12.63
N PRO A 14 -16.73 -5.56 -13.90
CA PRO A 14 -15.79 -6.20 -14.83
C PRO A 14 -14.33 -6.05 -14.37
N LEU A 15 -13.95 -4.87 -13.88
CA LEU A 15 -12.61 -4.60 -13.33
C LEU A 15 -12.37 -5.41 -12.06
N ALA A 16 -13.35 -5.46 -11.15
CA ALA A 16 -13.26 -6.29 -9.94
C ALA A 16 -13.08 -7.78 -10.29
N GLY A 17 -13.80 -8.28 -11.29
CA GLY A 17 -13.67 -9.65 -11.77
C GLY A 17 -12.28 -9.94 -12.36
N LEU A 18 -11.67 -8.99 -13.06
CA LEU A 18 -10.31 -9.15 -13.60
C LEU A 18 -9.26 -9.24 -12.48
N VAL A 19 -9.37 -8.37 -11.46
CA VAL A 19 -8.50 -8.36 -10.28
C VAL A 19 -8.59 -9.68 -9.52
N GLU A 20 -9.80 -10.24 -9.38
CA GLU A 20 -10.02 -11.51 -8.69
C GLU A 20 -9.57 -12.72 -9.52
N ARG A 21 -9.62 -12.62 -10.86
CA ARG A 21 -9.16 -13.67 -11.79
C ARG A 21 -7.64 -13.79 -11.84
N TYR A 22 -6.92 -12.67 -11.77
CA TYR A 22 -5.44 -12.63 -11.83
C TYR A 22 -4.82 -11.95 -10.60
N PRO A 23 -5.04 -12.49 -9.38
CA PRO A 23 -4.70 -11.80 -8.14
C PRO A 23 -3.19 -11.56 -7.99
N ARG A 24 -2.34 -12.42 -8.56
CA ARG A 24 -0.87 -12.28 -8.50
C ARG A 24 -0.37 -11.13 -9.38
N VAL A 25 -0.90 -11.02 -10.60
CA VAL A 25 -0.58 -9.91 -11.50
C VAL A 25 -1.14 -8.61 -10.93
N ALA A 26 -2.37 -8.63 -10.41
CA ALA A 26 -2.97 -7.49 -9.74
C ALA A 26 -2.15 -7.03 -8.53
N SER A 27 -1.55 -7.94 -7.75
CA SER A 27 -0.63 -7.57 -6.67
C SER A 27 0.58 -6.77 -7.18
N CYS A 28 1.22 -7.20 -8.27
CA CYS A 28 2.33 -6.45 -8.86
C CYS A 28 1.87 -5.07 -9.36
N VAL A 29 0.73 -5.01 -10.06
CA VAL A 29 0.18 -3.74 -10.57
C VAL A 29 -0.13 -2.78 -9.44
N PHE A 30 -0.77 -3.23 -8.35
CA PHE A 30 -1.00 -2.38 -7.19
C PHE A 30 0.32 -1.99 -6.49
N GLY A 31 1.34 -2.83 -6.48
CA GLY A 31 2.67 -2.48 -5.98
C GLY A 31 3.29 -1.31 -6.75
N LEU A 32 3.29 -1.39 -8.08
CA LEU A 32 3.76 -0.32 -8.96
C LEU A 32 2.96 0.98 -8.77
N LEU A 33 1.62 0.88 -8.75
CA LEU A 33 0.76 2.04 -8.54
C LEU A 33 1.00 2.68 -7.17
N ALA A 34 1.18 1.88 -6.11
CA ALA A 34 1.49 2.39 -4.78
C ALA A 34 2.83 3.13 -4.73
N ALA A 35 3.84 2.68 -5.48
CA ALA A 35 5.14 3.35 -5.53
C ALA A 35 5.06 4.76 -6.15
N THR A 36 4.07 5.02 -7.02
CA THR A 36 3.86 6.38 -7.57
C THR A 36 3.35 7.40 -6.54
N GLY A 37 2.95 6.95 -5.34
CA GLY A 37 2.58 7.82 -4.23
C GLY A 37 3.77 8.53 -3.56
N PHE A 38 4.99 8.15 -3.90
CA PHE A 38 6.22 8.69 -3.34
C PHE A 38 6.82 9.78 -4.26
N PRO A 39 7.65 10.69 -3.74
CA PRO A 39 8.38 11.65 -4.56
C PRO A 39 9.19 10.94 -5.68
N PRO A 40 9.32 11.56 -6.86
CA PRO A 40 8.87 12.91 -7.22
C PRO A 40 7.41 12.99 -7.66
N LEU A 41 6.73 11.87 -7.89
CA LEU A 41 5.36 11.86 -8.43
C LEU A 41 4.30 12.25 -7.39
N ALA A 42 4.47 11.79 -6.14
CA ALA A 42 3.60 12.11 -5.00
C ALA A 42 2.09 11.93 -5.31
N LEU A 43 1.72 10.93 -6.13
CA LEU A 43 0.35 10.65 -6.53
C LEU A 43 -0.42 9.92 -5.42
N TRP A 44 -0.61 10.60 -4.29
CA TRP A 44 -1.26 10.04 -3.11
C TRP A 44 -2.63 9.40 -3.36
N PRO A 45 -3.50 9.90 -4.27
CA PRO A 45 -4.79 9.24 -4.53
C PRO A 45 -4.59 7.87 -5.19
N VAL A 46 -3.61 7.76 -6.09
CA VAL A 46 -3.29 6.51 -6.79
C VAL A 46 -2.76 5.48 -5.80
N ALA A 47 -1.89 5.89 -4.87
CA ALA A 47 -1.39 5.01 -3.84
C ALA A 47 -2.48 4.55 -2.87
N LEU A 48 -3.42 5.42 -2.46
CA LEU A 48 -4.56 5.02 -1.65
C LEU A 48 -5.46 4.00 -2.38
N LEU A 49 -5.76 4.22 -3.66
CA LEU A 49 -6.54 3.26 -4.46
C LEU A 49 -5.79 1.93 -4.63
N ALA A 50 -4.47 1.98 -4.81
CA ALA A 50 -3.64 0.78 -4.89
C ALA A 50 -3.63 0.00 -3.57
N MET A 51 -3.51 0.69 -2.44
CA MET A 51 -3.59 0.06 -1.11
C MET A 51 -4.99 -0.50 -0.82
N ALA A 52 -6.05 0.14 -1.33
CA ALA A 52 -7.40 -0.40 -1.24
C ALA A 52 -7.52 -1.72 -2.03
N GLY A 53 -7.03 -1.72 -3.27
CA GLY A 53 -6.98 -2.92 -4.13
C GLY A 53 -6.13 -4.04 -3.52
N PHE A 54 -4.94 -3.72 -3.01
CA PHE A 54 -4.09 -4.66 -2.29
C PHE A 54 -4.79 -5.23 -1.05
N SER A 55 -5.45 -4.39 -0.24
CA SER A 55 -6.21 -4.83 0.93
C SER A 55 -7.31 -5.82 0.55
N TRP A 56 -7.98 -5.62 -0.59
CA TRP A 56 -8.95 -6.57 -1.15
C TRP A 56 -8.31 -7.90 -1.57
N LEU A 57 -7.11 -7.84 -2.17
CA LEU A 57 -6.37 -9.05 -2.53
C LEU A 57 -5.89 -9.83 -1.30
N VAL A 58 -5.55 -9.17 -0.19
CA VAL A 58 -5.27 -9.86 1.07
C VAL A 58 -6.55 -10.48 1.62
N PHE A 59 -7.66 -9.74 1.63
CA PHE A 59 -8.96 -10.22 2.11
C PHE A 59 -9.46 -11.47 1.37
N SER A 60 -9.42 -11.42 0.04
CA SER A 60 -9.90 -12.49 -0.86
C SER A 60 -8.93 -13.66 -1.00
N ALA A 61 -7.82 -13.68 -0.26
CA ALA A 61 -6.87 -14.77 -0.33
C ALA A 61 -7.44 -16.05 0.32
N PRO A 62 -7.33 -17.23 -0.32
CA PRO A 62 -7.82 -18.49 0.25
C PRO A 62 -7.24 -18.83 1.64
N GLY A 63 -6.07 -18.30 1.96
CA GLY A 63 -5.44 -18.46 3.26
C GLY A 63 -4.20 -17.56 3.40
N TRP A 64 -3.56 -17.63 4.57
CA TRP A 64 -2.38 -16.81 4.90
C TRP A 64 -1.20 -17.04 3.94
N LYS A 65 -1.00 -18.25 3.42
CA LYS A 65 0.06 -18.55 2.44
C LYS A 65 -0.11 -17.76 1.15
N GLU A 66 -1.31 -17.77 0.57
CA GLU A 66 -1.57 -17.01 -0.65
C GLU A 66 -1.60 -15.51 -0.39
N ALA A 67 -2.04 -15.06 0.78
CA ALA A 67 -1.93 -13.65 1.17
C ALA A 67 -0.46 -13.19 1.28
N GLY A 68 0.40 -14.01 1.88
CA GLY A 68 1.83 -13.77 1.93
C GLY A 68 2.46 -13.68 0.55
N LYS A 69 2.13 -14.60 -0.37
CA LYS A 69 2.60 -14.52 -1.76
C LYS A 69 2.14 -13.24 -2.47
N ARG A 70 0.87 -12.85 -2.29
CA ARG A 70 0.33 -11.59 -2.83
C ARG A 70 1.04 -10.37 -2.24
N GLY A 71 1.29 -10.38 -0.93
CA GLY A 71 2.08 -9.35 -0.23
C GLY A 71 3.51 -9.26 -0.74
N TRP A 72 4.17 -10.40 -0.94
CA TRP A 72 5.52 -10.44 -1.49
C TRP A 72 5.58 -9.90 -2.92
N LEU A 73 4.69 -10.35 -3.82
CA LEU A 73 4.63 -9.84 -5.19
C LEU A 73 4.34 -8.34 -5.26
N PHE A 74 3.43 -7.86 -4.42
CA PHE A 74 3.19 -6.42 -4.23
C PHE A 74 4.47 -5.70 -3.81
N GLY A 75 5.15 -6.21 -2.78
CA GLY A 75 6.37 -5.62 -2.24
C GLY A 75 7.51 -5.59 -3.26
N VAL A 76 7.72 -6.66 -4.03
CA VAL A 76 8.78 -6.72 -5.05
C VAL A 76 8.54 -5.62 -6.09
N ALA A 77 7.33 -5.52 -6.61
CA ALA A 77 6.99 -4.51 -7.61
C ALA A 77 7.10 -3.08 -7.03
N HIS A 78 6.60 -2.88 -5.82
CA HIS A 78 6.63 -1.59 -5.12
C HIS A 78 8.06 -1.11 -4.88
N PHE A 79 8.88 -1.92 -4.20
CA PHE A 79 10.24 -1.53 -3.82
C PHE A 79 11.19 -1.48 -5.00
N THR A 80 10.96 -2.24 -6.08
CA THR A 80 11.76 -2.12 -7.31
C THR A 80 11.56 -0.75 -7.95
N LEU A 81 10.32 -0.25 -7.99
CA LEU A 81 10.03 1.06 -8.58
C LEU A 81 10.41 2.20 -7.63
N ALA A 82 9.98 2.13 -6.35
CA ALA A 82 10.21 3.19 -5.37
C ALA A 82 11.71 3.43 -5.11
N ASN A 83 12.52 2.37 -5.10
CA ASN A 83 13.97 2.47 -4.86
C ASN A 83 14.82 2.52 -6.14
N ASN A 84 14.22 2.80 -7.31
CA ASN A 84 14.97 2.83 -8.56
C ASN A 84 16.11 3.87 -8.56
N TRP A 85 15.99 4.91 -7.74
CA TRP A 85 16.99 5.96 -7.55
C TRP A 85 18.32 5.41 -7.01
N ILE A 86 18.32 4.25 -6.34
CA ILE A 86 19.56 3.60 -5.87
C ILE A 86 20.45 3.21 -7.07
N ALA A 87 19.86 2.79 -8.18
CA ALA A 87 20.66 2.48 -9.39
C ALA A 87 21.37 3.72 -9.91
N GLN A 88 20.74 4.90 -9.84
CA GLN A 88 21.38 6.17 -10.18
C GLN A 88 22.54 6.49 -9.24
N ALA A 89 22.43 6.16 -7.94
CA ALA A 89 23.50 6.41 -6.97
C ALA A 89 24.82 5.70 -7.32
N PHE A 90 24.76 4.53 -7.94
CA PHE A 90 25.94 3.78 -8.39
C PHE A 90 26.74 4.53 -9.48
N THR A 91 26.08 5.43 -10.23
CA THR A 91 26.76 6.21 -11.29
C THR A 91 27.63 7.34 -10.75
N TYR A 92 27.42 7.75 -9.50
CA TYR A 92 28.18 8.83 -8.87
C TYR A 92 29.45 8.35 -8.16
N GLN A 93 29.68 7.04 -8.09
CA GLN A 93 30.85 6.46 -7.43
C GLN A 93 31.81 5.88 -8.48
N GLU A 94 32.98 6.52 -8.64
CA GLU A 94 33.95 6.19 -9.70
C GLU A 94 34.43 4.72 -9.68
N SER A 95 34.43 4.09 -8.51
CA SER A 95 34.95 2.73 -8.29
C SER A 95 33.88 1.63 -8.30
N MET A 96 32.62 1.95 -8.61
CA MET A 96 31.51 0.99 -8.58
C MET A 96 30.95 0.74 -10.00
N PRO A 97 30.94 -0.51 -10.49
CA PRO A 97 30.32 -0.82 -11.78
C PRO A 97 28.83 -0.44 -11.80
N THR A 98 28.43 0.39 -12.76
CA THR A 98 27.07 0.96 -12.83
C THR A 98 25.99 -0.10 -13.05
N GLU A 99 26.32 -1.18 -13.74
CA GLU A 99 25.45 -2.31 -14.04
C GLU A 99 24.95 -3.00 -12.76
N LEU A 100 25.79 -3.03 -11.72
CA LEU A 100 25.44 -3.61 -10.43
C LEU A 100 24.26 -2.88 -9.77
N GLY A 101 24.08 -1.57 -10.03
CA GLY A 101 22.94 -0.82 -9.50
C GLY A 101 21.60 -1.37 -9.99
N TRP A 102 21.54 -1.74 -11.27
CA TRP A 102 20.33 -2.31 -11.89
C TRP A 102 19.97 -3.70 -11.37
N PHE A 103 20.96 -4.46 -10.88
CA PHE A 103 20.72 -5.74 -10.20
C PHE A 103 20.46 -5.58 -8.71
N ALA A 104 21.13 -4.62 -8.06
CA ALA A 104 21.00 -4.37 -6.63
C ALA A 104 19.58 -3.96 -6.24
N VAL A 105 18.90 -3.15 -7.06
CA VAL A 105 17.53 -2.68 -6.75
C VAL A 105 16.51 -3.83 -6.70
N PRO A 106 16.35 -4.68 -7.73
CA PRO A 106 15.47 -5.84 -7.64
C PRO A 106 15.87 -6.82 -6.52
N LEU A 107 17.17 -7.07 -6.31
CA LEU A 107 17.64 -7.97 -5.25
C LEU A 107 17.28 -7.44 -3.86
N LEU A 108 17.47 -6.14 -3.62
CA LEU A 108 17.03 -5.47 -2.40
C LEU A 108 15.51 -5.56 -2.25
N ALA A 109 14.76 -5.36 -3.34
CA ALA A 109 13.30 -5.48 -3.34
C ALA A 109 12.82 -6.88 -2.94
N LEU A 110 13.52 -7.97 -3.30
CA LEU A 110 13.18 -9.33 -2.85
C LEU A 110 13.21 -9.47 -1.32
N TYR A 111 14.21 -8.84 -0.68
CA TYR A 111 14.33 -8.79 0.78
C TYR A 111 13.25 -7.88 1.39
N LEU A 112 13.09 -6.65 0.89
CA LEU A 112 12.11 -5.71 1.43
C LEU A 112 10.66 -6.20 1.26
N ALA A 113 10.38 -6.96 0.21
CA ALA A 113 9.08 -7.57 -0.04
C ALA A 113 8.63 -8.58 1.03
N VAL A 114 9.57 -9.07 1.86
CA VAL A 114 9.23 -9.92 3.01
C VAL A 114 8.32 -9.17 3.98
N TYR A 115 8.46 -7.86 4.15
CA TYR A 115 7.69 -7.11 5.14
C TYR A 115 6.21 -6.92 4.76
N PRO A 116 5.84 -6.51 3.53
CA PRO A 116 4.45 -6.58 3.08
C PRO A 116 3.86 -8.00 3.09
N ALA A 117 4.69 -9.02 2.85
CA ALA A 117 4.27 -10.43 2.97
C ALA A 117 3.93 -10.79 4.42
N LEU A 118 4.78 -10.41 5.38
CA LEU A 118 4.54 -10.60 6.81
C LEU A 118 3.28 -9.85 7.27
N ALA A 119 3.06 -8.63 6.81
CA ALA A 119 1.84 -7.87 7.10
C ALA A 119 0.58 -8.60 6.61
N ALA A 120 0.60 -9.09 5.36
CA ALA A 120 -0.52 -9.83 4.78
C ALA A 120 -0.76 -11.18 5.47
N ILE A 121 0.31 -11.89 5.86
CA ILE A 121 0.24 -13.13 6.64
C ILE A 121 -0.36 -12.85 8.01
N GLY A 122 0.18 -11.87 8.74
CA GLY A 122 -0.29 -11.45 10.07
C GLY A 122 -1.78 -11.14 10.07
N ALA A 123 -2.24 -10.33 9.11
CA ALA A 123 -3.65 -10.00 8.95
C ALA A 123 -4.54 -11.24 8.81
N ARG A 124 -4.13 -12.23 7.99
CA ARG A 124 -4.90 -13.47 7.76
C ARG A 124 -4.78 -14.49 8.90
N LEU A 125 -3.71 -14.45 9.67
CA LEU A 125 -3.58 -15.28 10.87
C LEU A 125 -4.45 -14.74 12.01
N ILE A 126 -4.50 -13.42 12.19
CA ILE A 126 -5.38 -12.75 13.16
C ILE A 126 -6.85 -12.91 12.76
N VAL A 127 -7.17 -12.69 11.47
CA VAL A 127 -8.54 -12.75 10.95
C VAL A 127 -8.68 -13.88 9.93
N ARG A 128 -9.00 -15.08 10.43
CA ARG A 128 -9.14 -16.30 9.63
C ARG A 128 -10.45 -16.34 8.84
N ASN A 129 -11.58 -16.19 9.54
CA ASN A 129 -12.96 -16.31 9.00
C ASN A 129 -13.79 -15.04 9.26
N GLY A 130 -13.18 -13.86 9.15
CA GLY A 130 -13.83 -12.58 9.43
C GLY A 130 -14.21 -11.78 8.18
N GLY A 131 -15.00 -10.72 8.39
CA GLY A 131 -15.33 -9.75 7.34
C GLY A 131 -14.15 -8.84 6.97
N PHE A 132 -14.39 -7.97 5.99
CA PHE A 132 -13.36 -7.07 5.47
C PHE A 132 -12.86 -6.05 6.53
N ALA A 133 -13.76 -5.51 7.35
CA ALA A 133 -13.42 -4.52 8.37
C ALA A 133 -12.41 -5.01 9.43
N PRO A 134 -12.61 -6.15 10.13
CA PRO A 134 -11.61 -6.65 11.07
C PRO A 134 -10.29 -6.99 10.38
N LEU A 135 -10.32 -7.46 9.13
CA LEU A 135 -9.11 -7.75 8.38
C LEU A 135 -8.30 -6.48 8.04
N ILE A 136 -8.96 -5.36 7.70
CA ILE A 136 -8.27 -4.07 7.50
C ILE A 136 -7.59 -3.59 8.79
N LEU A 137 -8.26 -3.71 9.94
CA LEU A 137 -7.67 -3.36 11.23
C LEU A 137 -6.44 -4.22 11.53
N ALA A 138 -6.54 -5.53 11.32
CA ALA A 138 -5.43 -6.45 11.49
C ALA A 138 -4.28 -6.18 10.50
N LEU A 139 -4.60 -5.83 9.25
CA LEU A 139 -3.61 -5.47 8.24
C LEU A 139 -2.89 -4.18 8.58
N ALA A 140 -3.60 -3.15 9.03
CA ALA A 140 -3.00 -1.90 9.47
C ALA A 140 -1.99 -2.11 10.61
N GLY A 141 -2.39 -2.84 11.67
CA GLY A 141 -1.48 -3.17 12.77
C GLY A 141 -0.30 -4.04 12.34
N SER A 142 -0.55 -5.06 11.52
CA SER A 142 0.51 -5.95 11.01
C SER A 142 1.48 -5.21 10.09
N TRP A 143 1.00 -4.23 9.33
CA TRP A 143 1.85 -3.38 8.48
C TRP A 143 2.73 -2.46 9.30
N SER A 144 2.18 -1.80 10.33
CA SER A 144 2.98 -0.95 11.23
C SER A 144 4.12 -1.74 11.88
N ILE A 145 3.84 -2.96 12.35
CA ILE A 145 4.85 -3.85 12.93
C ILE A 145 5.87 -4.27 11.86
N ALA A 146 5.41 -4.66 10.67
CA ALA A 146 6.29 -5.09 9.59
C ALA A 146 7.25 -3.97 9.14
N GLU A 147 6.77 -2.73 9.02
CA GLU A 147 7.64 -1.59 8.70
C GLU A 147 8.61 -1.24 9.82
N TRP A 148 8.18 -1.33 11.08
CA TRP A 148 9.09 -1.16 12.21
C TRP A 148 10.22 -2.20 12.19
N LEU A 149 9.89 -3.48 11.96
CA LEU A 149 10.89 -4.54 11.80
C LEU A 149 11.80 -4.27 10.60
N ARG A 150 11.26 -3.77 9.49
CA ARG A 150 12.04 -3.38 8.30
C ARG A 150 13.04 -2.29 8.60
N GLY A 151 12.68 -1.34 9.46
CA GLY A 151 13.57 -0.28 9.93
C GLY A 151 14.62 -0.72 10.97
N TRP A 152 14.65 -1.99 11.39
CA TRP A 152 15.52 -2.45 12.48
C TRP A 152 16.36 -3.70 12.16
N VAL A 153 15.77 -4.72 11.54
CA VAL A 153 16.45 -5.99 11.23
C VAL A 153 17.59 -5.77 10.23
N PHE A 154 18.74 -6.44 10.44
CA PHE A 154 19.96 -6.28 9.61
C PHE A 154 20.37 -4.80 9.45
N THR A 155 20.44 -4.08 10.57
CA THR A 155 20.68 -2.62 10.65
C THR A 155 19.55 -1.72 10.14
N GLY A 156 18.54 -2.29 9.46
CA GLY A 156 17.33 -1.60 9.05
C GLY A 156 17.43 -0.87 7.71
N PHE A 157 16.32 -0.92 6.96
CA PHE A 157 16.08 -0.11 5.77
C PHE A 157 14.74 0.61 5.93
N ALA A 158 14.74 1.77 6.57
CA ALA A 158 13.52 2.51 6.91
C ALA A 158 12.99 3.42 5.77
N TRP A 159 13.55 3.33 4.57
CA TRP A 159 13.16 4.16 3.43
C TRP A 159 11.72 3.92 3.00
N ASP A 160 11.08 4.98 2.48
CA ASP A 160 9.74 4.94 1.92
C ASP A 160 8.70 4.25 2.83
N PRO A 161 8.52 4.69 4.09
CA PRO A 161 7.42 4.19 4.90
C PRO A 161 6.10 4.61 4.26
N LEU A 162 5.10 3.73 4.25
CA LEU A 162 3.83 3.98 3.56
C LEU A 162 3.15 5.28 4.00
N GLY A 163 3.31 5.69 5.28
CA GLY A 163 2.79 6.95 5.81
C GLY A 163 3.30 8.20 5.07
N LEU A 164 4.41 8.12 4.35
CA LEU A 164 4.94 9.21 3.52
C LEU A 164 3.97 9.62 2.40
N VAL A 165 3.08 8.72 1.96
CA VAL A 165 2.00 9.02 0.99
C VAL A 165 1.06 10.13 1.49
N LEU A 166 1.00 10.35 2.81
CA LEU A 166 0.16 11.36 3.44
C LEU A 166 0.89 12.70 3.68
N LEU A 167 2.14 12.81 3.26
CA LEU A 167 2.89 14.05 3.32
C LEU A 167 2.40 15.02 2.24
N GLY A 168 1.98 16.20 2.68
CA GLY A 168 1.59 17.31 1.80
C GLY A 168 2.80 17.98 1.12
N GLY A 169 2.52 19.05 0.36
CA GLY A 169 3.56 19.87 -0.26
C GLY A 169 4.32 20.74 0.75
N PHE A 170 5.28 21.52 0.27
CA PHE A 170 6.12 22.36 1.16
C PHE A 170 5.35 23.40 1.99
N GLU A 171 4.18 23.85 1.53
CA GLU A 171 3.35 24.82 2.24
C GLU A 171 2.64 24.25 3.48
N ARG A 172 2.42 22.93 3.52
CA ARG A 172 1.74 22.26 4.64
C ARG A 172 2.02 20.77 4.70
N PRO A 173 2.04 20.19 5.91
CA PRO A 173 2.35 18.77 6.08
C PRO A 173 1.26 17.82 5.54
N GLY A 174 0.08 18.31 5.15
CA GLY A 174 -1.06 17.45 4.79
C GLY A 174 -1.55 16.63 5.99
N ILE A 175 -1.96 15.39 5.75
CA ILE A 175 -2.37 14.48 6.83
C ILE A 175 -1.15 14.06 7.70
N ALA A 176 0.08 14.18 7.19
CA ALA A 176 1.28 13.96 7.99
C ALA A 176 1.44 14.94 9.17
N LEU A 177 0.57 15.97 9.30
CA LEU A 177 0.42 16.74 10.53
C LEU A 177 0.24 15.84 11.77
N MET A 178 -0.33 14.64 11.60
CA MET A 178 -0.59 13.68 12.68
C MET A 178 0.67 12.98 13.22
N LEU A 179 1.83 13.14 12.58
CA LEU A 179 3.08 12.45 12.95
C LEU A 179 3.49 12.62 14.43
N PRO A 180 3.39 13.80 15.08
CA PRO A 180 3.82 13.96 16.48
C PRO A 180 3.06 13.07 17.48
N TRP A 181 1.84 12.65 17.15
CA TRP A 181 1.02 11.80 18.04
C TRP A 181 1.07 10.32 17.66
N MET A 182 1.21 10.02 16.38
CA MET A 182 1.16 8.64 15.88
C MET A 182 2.55 8.03 15.68
N GLY A 183 3.53 8.84 15.29
CA GLY A 183 4.77 8.37 14.69
C GLY A 183 4.56 7.78 13.29
N THR A 184 5.68 7.54 12.60
CA THR A 184 5.71 7.14 11.18
C THR A 184 4.97 5.83 10.91
N TYR A 185 5.24 4.78 11.68
CA TYR A 185 4.70 3.44 11.40
C TYR A 185 3.19 3.35 11.67
N ALA A 186 2.68 4.03 12.70
CA ALA A 186 1.24 4.07 12.93
C ALA A 186 0.53 4.89 11.84
N LEU A 187 1.17 5.94 11.31
CA LEU A 187 0.65 6.69 10.16
C LEU A 187 0.57 5.80 8.89
N SER A 188 1.53 4.90 8.68
CA SER A 188 1.43 3.88 7.62
C SER A 188 0.23 2.94 7.81
N GLY A 189 0.00 2.47 9.04
CA GLY A 189 -1.22 1.73 9.36
C GLY A 189 -2.48 2.56 9.06
N PHE A 190 -2.46 3.86 9.33
CA PHE A 190 -3.56 4.77 9.05
C PHE A 190 -3.85 4.91 7.55
N VAL A 191 -2.84 4.89 6.67
CA VAL A 191 -3.03 4.82 5.21
C VAL A 191 -3.88 3.60 4.82
N ILE A 192 -3.58 2.43 5.39
CA ILE A 192 -4.36 1.21 5.15
C ILE A 192 -5.79 1.35 5.66
N LEU A 193 -5.98 1.98 6.82
CA LEU A 193 -7.33 2.24 7.35
C LEU A 193 -8.13 3.16 6.42
N LEU A 194 -7.55 4.26 5.94
CA LEU A 194 -8.21 5.18 5.01
C LEU A 194 -8.59 4.47 3.71
N ALA A 195 -7.62 3.77 3.10
CA ALA A 195 -7.83 3.01 1.87
C ALA A 195 -8.90 1.92 2.03
N GLY A 196 -8.85 1.17 3.14
CA GLY A 196 -9.81 0.13 3.48
C GLY A 196 -11.21 0.67 3.74
N CYS A 197 -11.33 1.79 4.46
CA CYS A 197 -12.60 2.47 4.72
C CYS A 197 -13.26 2.98 3.43
N LEU A 198 -12.47 3.60 2.54
CA LEU A 198 -12.96 4.05 1.23
C LEU A 198 -13.55 2.87 0.44
N LEU A 199 -12.82 1.75 0.36
CA LEU A 199 -13.27 0.56 -0.35
C LEU A 199 -14.49 -0.09 0.31
N TRP A 200 -14.51 -0.17 1.64
CA TRP A 200 -15.62 -0.76 2.38
C TRP A 200 -16.92 0.03 2.17
N LEU A 201 -16.87 1.36 2.26
CA LEU A 201 -18.02 2.23 1.97
C LEU A 201 -18.48 2.09 0.52
N PHE A 202 -17.54 2.09 -0.42
CA PHE A 202 -17.83 1.91 -1.84
C PHE A 202 -18.55 0.57 -2.11
N ARG A 203 -17.99 -0.56 -1.64
CA ARG A 203 -18.57 -1.90 -1.83
C ARG A 203 -19.88 -2.13 -1.09
N SER A 204 -20.12 -1.40 0.01
CA SER A 204 -21.40 -1.40 0.71
C SER A 204 -22.49 -0.58 0.00
N GLY A 205 -22.19 -0.05 -1.19
CA GLY A 205 -23.08 0.80 -1.98
C GLY A 205 -23.32 2.18 -1.36
N ARG A 206 -22.49 2.58 -0.39
CA ARG A 206 -22.50 3.89 0.26
C ARG A 206 -21.59 4.84 -0.49
N VAL A 207 -21.89 5.04 -1.79
CA VAL A 207 -21.05 5.84 -2.69
C VAL A 207 -20.92 7.30 -2.27
N LEU A 208 -21.99 7.91 -1.73
CA LEU A 208 -21.96 9.30 -1.28
C LEU A 208 -21.07 9.49 -0.03
N PRO A 209 -21.19 8.68 1.04
CA PRO A 209 -20.20 8.68 2.13
C PRO A 209 -18.77 8.39 1.69
N SER A 210 -18.57 7.46 0.74
CA SER A 210 -17.23 7.17 0.19
C SER A 210 -16.63 8.40 -0.52
N ALA A 211 -17.42 9.09 -1.35
CA ALA A 211 -17.02 10.33 -2.01
C ALA A 211 -16.77 11.46 -1.00
N GLY A 212 -17.60 11.57 0.05
CA GLY A 212 -17.41 12.53 1.14
C GLY A 212 -16.09 12.31 1.87
N LEU A 213 -15.76 11.06 2.22
CA LEU A 213 -14.47 10.72 2.84
C LEU A 213 -13.30 11.04 1.91
N ALA A 214 -13.40 10.71 0.61
CA ALA A 214 -12.36 11.06 -0.37
C ALA A 214 -12.18 12.59 -0.46
N GLY A 215 -13.27 13.36 -0.43
CA GLY A 215 -13.23 14.82 -0.40
C GLY A 215 -12.58 15.37 0.86
N LEU A 216 -12.86 14.79 2.04
CA LEU A 216 -12.20 15.16 3.30
C LEU A 216 -10.70 14.86 3.28
N ILE A 217 -10.29 13.70 2.74
CA ILE A 217 -8.87 13.37 2.58
C ILE A 217 -8.21 14.37 1.64
N ALA A 218 -8.84 14.68 0.50
CA ALA A 218 -8.31 15.67 -0.44
C ALA A 218 -8.17 17.05 0.21
N MET A 219 -9.18 17.49 0.96
CA MET A 219 -9.13 18.75 1.71
C MET A 219 -8.09 18.74 2.83
N ALA A 220 -7.73 17.59 3.40
CA ALA A 220 -6.69 17.51 4.43
C ALA A 220 -5.27 17.43 3.85
N MET A 221 -5.13 16.91 2.62
CA MET A 221 -3.87 16.94 1.86
C MET A 221 -3.62 18.33 1.26
N TYR A 222 -4.70 18.97 0.81
CA TYR A 222 -4.75 20.36 0.40
C TYR A 222 -5.50 21.23 1.41
#